data_AF-A0A4Y5QXB5-F1
#
_entry.id   AF-A0A4Y5QXB5-F1
#
_cell.length_a   1.000
_cell.length_b   1.000
_cell.length_c   1.000
_cell.angle_alpha   90.00
_cell.angle_beta   90.00
_cell.angle_gamma   90.00
#
_symmetry.space_group_name_H-M   'P 1'
#
loop_
_entity.id
_entity.type
_entity.pdbx_description
1 polymer ?
#
loop_
_entity_poly.entity_id
_entity_poly.type
_entity_poly.pdbx_seq_one_letter_code
_entity_poly.pdbx_strand_id
1 'polypeptide(L)'
;GSGGLSIGQAGEFDYSGSQAIKALHEENIQTVLINPNIATVQTSKGMADKVYFLPLVPEYVEQVIRAERPGGVLLTFGGQT
;
A
#
# COMPACT_ATOMS: atom_id res chain seq x y z
N GLY A 1 -2.52 1.21 1.83
CA GLY A 1 -2.31 2.45 1.05
C GLY A 1 -3.20 3.54 1.62
N SER A 2 -3.30 4.68 0.95
CA SER A 2 -4.10 5.82 1.46
C SER A 2 -5.61 5.72 1.19
N GLY A 3 -6.05 4.83 0.31
CA GLY A 3 -7.45 4.80 -0.11
C GLY A 3 -7.75 5.89 -1.14
N GLY A 4 -9.05 6.15 -1.36
CA GLY A 4 -9.50 7.17 -2.30
C GLY A 4 -9.07 8.58 -1.87
N LEU A 5 -8.80 9.46 -2.84
CA LEU A 5 -8.43 10.85 -2.54
C LEU A 5 -9.58 11.56 -1.82
N SER A 6 -9.30 12.08 -0.63
CA SER A 6 -10.20 12.96 0.12
C SER A 6 -9.44 14.22 0.55
N ILE A 7 -10.17 15.29 0.89
CA ILE A 7 -9.53 16.53 1.35
C ILE A 7 -8.74 16.23 2.63
N GLY A 8 -7.43 16.45 2.63
CA GLY A 8 -6.54 16.13 3.76
C GLY A 8 -5.99 14.69 3.77
N GLN A 9 -6.33 13.88 2.77
CA GLN A 9 -5.62 12.63 2.46
C GLN A 9 -5.16 12.67 1.01
N ALA A 10 -4.04 13.37 0.81
CA ALA A 10 -3.53 13.70 -0.50
C ALA A 10 -2.22 12.95 -0.81
N GLY A 11 -1.50 13.44 -1.83
CA GLY A 11 -0.25 12.88 -2.34
C GLY A 11 0.89 12.77 -1.33
N GLU A 12 0.77 13.31 -0.12
CA GLU A 12 1.74 13.11 0.96
C GLU A 12 1.81 11.65 1.43
N PHE A 13 0.68 10.95 1.46
CA PHE A 13 0.62 9.52 1.80
C PHE A 13 1.04 8.63 0.62
N ASP A 14 0.74 9.06 -0.60
CA ASP A 14 1.31 8.43 -1.81
C ASP A 14 2.83 8.55 -1.83
N TYR A 15 3.37 9.73 -1.53
CA TYR A 15 4.80 9.97 -1.49
C TYR A 15 5.48 9.15 -0.39
N SER A 16 5.04 9.31 0.86
CA SER A 16 5.67 8.62 2.00
C SER A 16 5.57 7.11 1.88
N GLY A 17 4.42 6.58 1.43
CA GLY A 17 4.28 5.16 1.19
C GLY A 17 5.07 4.66 -0.03
N SER A 18 5.27 5.48 -1.07
CA SER A 18 6.18 5.15 -2.18
C SER A 18 7.64 5.09 -1.73
N GLN A 19 8.07 5.99 -0.84
CA GLN A 19 9.42 5.95 -0.25
C GLN A 19 9.62 4.72 0.62
N ALA A 20 8.61 4.33 1.41
CA ALA A 20 8.66 3.11 2.21
C ALA A 20 8.84 1.86 1.33
N ILE A 21 8.09 1.76 0.22
CA ILE A 21 8.23 0.64 -0.72
C ILE A 21 9.64 0.59 -1.32
N LYS A 22 10.20 1.74 -1.73
CA LYS A 22 11.58 1.82 -2.24
C LYS A 22 12.62 1.35 -1.22
N ALA A 23 12.52 1.83 0.02
CA ALA A 23 13.43 1.43 1.09
C ALA A 23 13.35 -0.07 1.38
N LEU A 24 12.14 -0.66 1.39
CA LEU A 24 11.98 -2.11 1.54
C LEU A 24 12.61 -2.88 0.37
N HIS A 25 12.47 -2.37 -0.86
CA HIS A 25 13.07 -2.96 -2.04
C HIS A 25 14.61 -2.94 -1.99
N GLU A 26 15.22 -1.84 -1.53
CA GLU A 26 16.67 -1.71 -1.32
C GLU A 26 17.21 -2.75 -0.32
N GLU A 27 16.40 -3.10 0.68
CA GLU A 27 16.69 -4.14 1.68
C GLU A 27 16.31 -5.56 1.21
N ASN A 28 15.96 -5.75 -0.07
CA ASN A 28 15.52 -7.02 -0.67
C ASN A 28 14.28 -7.63 0.01
N ILE A 29 13.39 -6.79 0.55
CA ILE A 29 12.14 -7.22 1.17
C ILE A 29 11.03 -7.16 0.11
N GLN A 30 10.33 -8.28 -0.07
CA GLN A 30 9.16 -8.34 -0.95
C GLN A 30 7.99 -7.53 -0.40
N THR A 31 7.35 -6.77 -1.27
CA THR A 31 6.30 -5.81 -0.92
C THR A 31 4.96 -6.18 -1.55
N VAL A 32 3.93 -6.22 -0.70
CA VAL A 32 2.53 -6.32 -1.13
C VAL A 32 1.81 -5.04 -0.75
N LEU A 33 1.30 -4.33 -1.75
CA LEU A 33 0.51 -3.11 -1.57
C LEU A 33 -0.98 -3.41 -1.72
N ILE A 34 -1.78 -2.97 -0.75
CA ILE A 34 -3.25 -2.88 -0.90
C ILE A 34 -3.59 -1.39 -1.01
N ASN A 35 -4.12 -0.97 -2.16
CA ASN A 35 -4.59 0.40 -2.37
C ASN A 35 -5.62 0.44 -3.51
N PRO A 36 -6.88 0.86 -3.27
CA PRO A 36 -7.89 0.94 -4.32
C PRO A 36 -7.66 2.12 -5.28
N ASN A 37 -6.81 3.08 -4.92
CA ASN A 37 -6.61 4.29 -5.69
C ASN A 37 -5.57 4.11 -6.80
N ILE A 38 -6.07 3.99 -8.04
CA ILE A 38 -5.27 3.84 -9.25
C ILE A 38 -4.46 5.08 -9.65
N ALA A 39 -4.79 6.25 -9.07
CA ALA A 39 -4.16 7.53 -9.41
C ALA A 39 -3.01 7.86 -8.44
N THR A 40 -2.17 6.87 -8.12
CA THR A 40 -1.04 7.02 -7.19
C THR A 40 0.25 6.43 -7.76
N VAL A 41 1.39 7.02 -7.36
CA VAL A 41 2.72 6.51 -7.69
C VAL A 41 2.92 5.14 -7.05
N GLN A 42 2.42 4.91 -5.84
CA GLN A 42 2.46 3.61 -5.15
C GLN A 42 1.90 2.46 -6.00
N THR A 43 0.84 2.71 -6.76
CA THR A 43 0.18 1.71 -7.61
C THR A 43 0.78 1.59 -9.00
N SER A 44 1.86 2.32 -9.30
CA SER A 44 2.54 2.25 -10.60
C SER A 44 3.21 0.89 -10.80
N LYS A 45 3.25 0.45 -12.07
CA LYS A 45 3.87 -0.82 -12.44
C LYS A 45 5.33 -0.86 -11.97
N GLY A 46 5.69 -1.88 -11.22
CA GLY A 46 7.05 -2.09 -10.72
C GLY A 46 7.41 -1.26 -9.48
N MET A 47 6.47 -0.50 -8.89
CA MET A 47 6.72 0.16 -7.61
C MET A 47 6.74 -0.87 -6.47
N ALA A 48 5.63 -1.58 -6.27
CA ALA A 48 5.57 -2.75 -5.37
C ALA A 48 5.64 -4.05 -6.18
N ASP A 49 6.09 -5.14 -5.55
CA ASP A 49 6.16 -6.46 -6.19
C ASP A 49 4.78 -6.99 -6.56
N LYS A 50 3.79 -6.73 -5.68
CA LYS A 50 2.39 -7.07 -5.92
C LYS A 50 1.46 -5.96 -5.46
N VAL A 51 0.45 -5.66 -6.27
CA VAL A 51 -0.57 -4.65 -5.97
C VAL A 51 -1.95 -5.29 -6.00
N TYR A 52 -2.70 -5.11 -4.91
CA TYR A 52 -4.11 -5.43 -4.79
C TYR A 52 -4.93 -4.14 -4.84
N PHE A 53 -5.69 -3.98 -5.93
CA PHE A 53 -6.67 -2.91 -6.08
C PHE A 53 -7.98 -3.29 -5.37
N LEU A 54 -7.91 -3.42 -4.06
CA LEU A 54 -9.03 -3.78 -3.20
C LEU A 54 -9.36 -2.63 -2.24
N PRO A 55 -10.64 -2.48 -1.82
CA PRO A 55 -11.00 -1.59 -0.73
C PRO A 55 -10.25 -1.95 0.55
N LEU A 56 -9.84 -0.94 1.32
CA LEU A 56 -9.22 -1.12 2.64
C LEU A 56 -10.29 -1.33 3.71
N VAL A 57 -10.95 -2.49 3.65
CA VAL A 57 -11.89 -2.96 4.69
C VAL A 57 -11.38 -4.29 5.27
N PRO A 58 -11.66 -4.59 6.55
CA PRO A 58 -11.09 -5.74 7.25
C PRO A 58 -11.23 -7.06 6.48
N GLU A 59 -12.38 -7.30 5.86
CA GLU A 59 -12.68 -8.55 5.18
C GLU A 59 -11.72 -8.82 4.00
N TYR A 60 -11.42 -7.79 3.18
CA TYR A 60 -10.49 -7.94 2.06
C TYR A 60 -9.04 -7.96 2.52
N VAL A 61 -8.69 -7.16 3.52
CA VAL A 61 -7.33 -7.13 4.09
C VAL A 61 -6.99 -8.50 4.69
N GLU A 62 -7.92 -9.10 5.44
CA GLU A 62 -7.76 -10.45 5.98
C GLU A 62 -7.55 -11.50 4.89
N GLN A 63 -8.28 -11.42 3.77
CA GLN A 63 -8.10 -12.34 2.65
C GLN A 63 -6.70 -12.23 2.04
N VAL A 64 -6.20 -11.01 1.86
CA VAL A 64 -4.82 -10.79 1.36
C VAL A 64 -3.79 -11.30 2.37
N ILE A 65 -3.96 -11.04 3.66
CA ILE A 65 -3.04 -11.56 4.70
C ILE A 65 -3.02 -13.10 4.70
N ARG A 66 -4.19 -13.75 4.56
CA ARG A 66 -4.27 -15.22 4.49
C ARG A 66 -3.58 -15.78 3.25
N ALA A 67 -3.69 -15.10 2.10
CA ALA A 67 -3.08 -15.52 0.84
C ALA A 67 -1.57 -15.30 0.80
N GLU A 68 -1.11 -14.11 1.22
CA GLU A 68 0.29 -13.68 1.09
C GLU A 68 1.14 -14.08 2.31
N ARG A 69 0.52 -14.29 3.48
CA ARG A 69 1.19 -14.63 4.75
C ARG A 69 2.40 -13.73 5.05
N PRO A 70 2.24 -12.40 5.07
CA PRO A 70 3.36 -11.46 5.21
C PRO A 70 4.03 -11.59 6.58
N GLY A 71 5.34 -11.33 6.62
CA GLY A 71 6.10 -11.29 7.88
C GLY A 71 5.83 -10.05 8.76
N GLY A 72 5.24 -9.01 8.18
CA GLY A 72 4.88 -7.77 8.88
C GLY A 72 3.93 -6.91 8.06
N VAL A 73 3.24 -5.98 8.72
CA VAL A 73 2.29 -5.04 8.11
C VAL A 73 2.63 -3.62 8.55
N LEU A 74 2.76 -2.70 7.60
CA LEU A 74 3.01 -1.29 7.86
C LEU A 74 1.70 -0.50 7.73
N LEU A 75 1.26 0.09 8.84
CA LEU A 75 -0.02 0.82 8.94
C LEU A 75 0.13 2.35 8.95
N THR A 76 1.36 2.85 9.11
CA THR A 76 1.61 4.28 9.38
C THR A 76 1.69 5.17 8.15
N PHE A 77 1.64 4.60 6.93
CA PHE A 77 1.84 5.32 5.67
C PHE A 77 0.54 5.58 4.88
N GLY A 78 -0.61 5.13 5.41
CA GLY A 78 -1.93 5.24 4.76
C GLY A 78 -2.79 6.42 5.20
N GLY A 79 -2.34 7.25 6.14
CA GLY A 79 -3.18 8.28 6.74
C GLY A 79 -4.15 7.68 7.77
N GLN A 80 -5.39 8.17 7.80
CA GLN A 80 -6.41 7.73 8.77
C GLN A 80 -7.24 6.52 8.31
N THR A 81 -7.06 6.08 7.06
CA THR A 81 -7.77 4.95 6.45
C THR A 81 -7.32 3.62 7.07
#